data_AF-A0A524J2Y8-F1
#
_entry.id   AF-A0A524J2Y8-F1
#
_cell.length_a   1.000
_cell.length_b   1.000
_cell.length_c   1.000
_cell.angle_alpha   90.00
_cell.angle_beta   90.00
_cell.angle_gamma   90.00
#
_symmetry.space_group_name_H-M   'P 1'
#
loop_
_entity.id
_entity.type
_entity.pdbx_description
1 polymer ?
#
loop_
_entity_poly.entity_id
_entity_poly.type
_entity_poly.pdbx_seq_one_letter_code
_entity_poly.pdbx_strand_id
1 'polypeptide(L)' 'MDWGLKNRISRIIKPETGKTVMLAIDHGYFLGPTSRLENPRETVTPLAPYAD' A
#
# COMPACT_ATOMS: atom_id res chain seq x y z
N MET A 1 -17.05 13.67 8.26
CA MET A 1 -15.73 13.93 7.65
C MET A 1 -15.91 15.03 6.63
N ASP A 2 -15.01 16.02 6.62
CA ASP A 2 -14.98 17.00 5.54
C ASP A 2 -14.74 16.31 4.20
N TRP A 3 -15.18 16.97 3.11
CA TRP A 3 -15.08 16.42 1.76
C TRP A 3 -13.66 15.95 1.42
N GLY A 4 -12.64 16.73 1.82
CA GLY A 4 -11.24 16.39 1.55
C GLY A 4 -10.79 15.08 2.20
N LEU A 5 -11.20 14.81 3.43
CA LEU A 5 -10.87 13.56 4.12
C LEU A 5 -11.62 12.38 3.49
N LYS A 6 -12.92 12.56 3.20
CA LYS A 6 -13.74 11.53 2.55
C LYS A 6 -13.15 11.13 1.19
N ASN A 7 -12.74 12.11 0.38
CA ASN A 7 -12.17 11.90 -0.94
C ASN A 7 -10.79 11.20 -0.91
N ARG A 8 -9.98 11.43 0.13
CA ARG A 8 -8.70 10.72 0.29
C ARG A 8 -8.92 9.27 0.70
N ILE A 9 -9.83 9.01 1.64
CA ILE A 9 -10.13 7.65 2.09
C ILE A 9 -10.75 6.81 0.97
N SER A 10 -11.61 7.38 0.11
CA SER A 10 -12.19 6.63 -1.01
C SER A 10 -11.18 6.19 -2.08
N ARG A 11 -9.95 6.71 -2.06
CA ARG A 11 -8.85 6.25 -2.91
C ARG A 11 -8.06 5.08 -2.31
N ILE A 12 -8.25 4.80 -1.02
CA ILE A 12 -7.59 3.71 -0.29
C ILE A 12 -8.59 2.57 -0.10
N ILE A 13 -9.80 2.89 0.38
CA ILE A 13 -10.88 1.95 0.64
C ILE A 13 -11.94 2.13 -0.43
N LYS A 14 -12.18 1.08 -1.23
CA LYS A 14 -13.14 1.12 -2.32
C LYS A 14 -14.56 1.36 -1.78
N PRO A 15 -15.27 2.41 -2.23
CA PRO A 15 -16.57 2.76 -1.67
C PRO A 15 -17.65 1.72 -1.98
N GLU A 16 -17.50 0.92 -3.03
CA GLU A 16 -18.47 -0.11 -3.43
C GLU A 16 -18.44 -1.33 -2.50
N THR A 17 -17.27 -1.67 -1.96
CA THR A 17 -17.06 -2.88 -1.16
C THR A 17 -16.72 -2.60 0.30
N GLY A 18 -16.29 -1.38 0.62
CA GLY A 18 -15.77 -1.00 1.93
C GLY A 18 -14.45 -1.69 2.29
N LYS A 19 -13.70 -2.20 1.30
CA LYS A 19 -12.48 -2.99 1.50
C LYS A 19 -11.29 -2.42 0.71
N THR A 20 -10.10 -2.85 1.10
CA THR A 20 -8.82 -2.53 0.43
C THR A 20 -7.86 -3.71 0.56
N VAL A 21 -7.07 -3.94 -0.49
CA VAL A 21 -5.89 -4.80 -0.48
C VAL A 21 -4.65 -3.91 -0.47
N MET A 22 -4.09 -3.70 0.72
CA MET A 22 -2.93 -2.82 0.91
C MET A 22 -1.63 -3.63 0.97
N LEU A 23 -0.67 -3.30 0.11
CA LEU A 23 0.67 -3.87 0.12
C LEU A 23 1.61 -3.04 1.00
N ALA A 24 1.89 -3.52 2.22
CA ALA A 24 2.77 -2.86 3.17
C ALA A 24 4.24 -3.28 2.99
N ILE A 25 5.14 -2.30 2.86
CA ILE A 25 6.59 -2.50 2.59
C ILE A 25 7.50 -1.63 3.48
N ASP A 26 6.97 -1.16 4.59
CA ASP A 26 7.59 -0.19 5.51
C ASP A 26 8.56 -0.81 6.53
N HIS A 27 8.68 -2.14 6.55
CA HIS A 27 9.56 -2.92 7.44
C HIS A 27 11.00 -2.40 7.51
N GLY A 28 11.52 -1.88 6.39
CA GLY A 28 12.89 -1.37 6.31
C GLY A 28 13.15 -0.09 7.11
N TYR A 29 12.10 0.59 7.58
CA TYR A 29 12.22 1.81 8.39
C TYR A 29 13.06 1.59 9.65
N PHE A 30 12.94 0.41 10.29
CA PHE A 30 13.73 0.04 11.47
C PHE A 30 14.70 -1.11 11.23
N LEU A 31 14.43 -1.97 10.25
CA LEU A 31 15.21 -3.19 9.99
C LEU A 31 16.30 -3.01 8.93
N GLY A 32 16.34 -1.86 8.24
CA GLY A 32 17.19 -1.70 7.06
C GLY A 32 16.76 -2.63 5.91
N PRO A 33 17.69 -3.10 5.06
CA PRO A 33 17.40 -4.02 3.97
C PRO A 33 16.95 -5.40 4.50
N THR A 34 15.66 -5.54 4.83
CA THR A 34 15.09 -6.79 5.34
C THR A 34 14.92 -7.81 4.22
N SER A 35 14.83 -9.09 4.58
CA SER A 35 14.70 -10.21 3.65
C SER A 35 13.61 -9.95 2.61
N ARG A 36 13.93 -10.11 1.32
CA ARG A 36 13.06 -9.84 0.15
C ARG A 36 12.75 -8.37 -0.13
N LEU A 37 13.20 -7.42 0.69
CA LEU A 37 13.08 -5.98 0.47
C LEU A 37 14.47 -5.32 0.40
N GLU A 38 15.50 -6.07 0.04
CA GLU A 38 16.86 -5.56 -0.18
C GLU A 38 16.88 -4.59 -1.37
N ASN A 39 16.11 -4.92 -2.42
CA ASN A 39 15.77 -4.03 -3.52
C ASN A 39 14.24 -3.96 -3.68
N PRO A 40 13.55 -3.07 -2.95
CA PRO A 40 12.09 -3.02 -2.93
C PRO A 40 11.48 -2.81 -4.31
N ARG A 41 12.14 -2.07 -5.20
CA ARG A 41 11.62 -1.83 -6.56
C ARG A 41 11.44 -3.13 -7.32
N GLU A 42 12.44 -4.00 -7.29
CA GLU A 42 12.40 -5.27 -8.01
C GLU A 42 11.33 -6.21 -7.44
N THR A 43 11.24 -6.33 -6.11
CA THR A 43 10.25 -7.20 -5.45
C THR A 43 8.82 -6.68 -5.62
N VAL A 44 8.60 -5.37 -5.50
CA VAL A 44 7.24 -4.77 -5.44
C VAL A 44 6.64 -4.56 -6.82
N THR A 45 7.44 -4.24 -7.84
CA THR A 45 6.95 -3.99 -9.21
C THR A 45 5.99 -5.08 -9.73
N PRO A 46 6.30 -6.39 -9.64
CA PRO A 46 5.37 -7.43 -10.11
C PRO A 46 4.15 -7.61 -9.20
N LEU A 47 4.17 -7.12 -7.95
CA LEU A 47 3.08 -7.24 -6.99
C LEU A 47 2.12 -6.04 -7.03
N ALA A 48 2.60 -4.87 -7.45
CA ALA A 48 1.83 -3.63 -7.48
C ALA A 48 0.47 -3.73 -8.22
N PRO A 49 0.33 -4.48 -9.33
CA PRO A 49 -0.96 -4.64 -10.01
C PRO A 49 -2.04 -5.38 -9.20
N TYR A 50 -1.67 -6.06 -8.12
CA TYR A 50 -2.59 -6.82 -7.26
C TYR A 50 -3.00 -6.06 -5.99
N ALA A 51 -2.40 -4.90 -5.74
CA ALA A 51 -2.79 -3.99 -4.67
C ALA A 51 -3.81 -2.97 -5.18
N ASP A 52 -4.60 -2.42 -4.27
CA ASP A 52 -5.61 -1.38 -4.55
C ASP A 52 -5.05 0.04 -4.52
#